data_AF-A0A531LNF3-F1
#
_entry.id   AF-A0A531LNF3-F1
#
_cell.length_a   1.000
_cell.length_b   1.000
_cell.length_c   1.000
_cell.angle_alpha   90.00
_cell.angle_beta   90.00
_cell.angle_gamma   90.00
#
_symmetry.space_group_name_H-M   'P 1'
#
loop_
_entity.id
_entity.type
_entity.pdbx_description
1 polymer ?
#
loop_
_entity_poly.entity_id
_entity_poly.type
_entity_poly.pdbx_seq_one_letter_code
_entity_poly.pdbx_strand_id
1 'polypeptide(L)' 'MSFRIDPHLPLTGEVRRILTDEVGKALAHLEMAREKPEQGLHKCRKRLKSVRALLRLVRSGDEPFCQTENECYKQVS' A
#
# COMPACT_ATOMS: atom_id res chain seq x y z
N MET A 1 -8.21 0.47 -8.08
CA MET A 1 -8.11 1.60 -7.14
C MET A 1 -7.44 2.73 -7.88
N SER A 2 -7.98 3.95 -7.83
CA SER A 2 -7.33 5.13 -8.42
C SER A 2 -6.55 5.86 -7.33
N PHE A 3 -5.27 6.13 -7.59
CA PHE A 3 -4.47 7.01 -6.76
C PHE A 3 -4.70 8.46 -7.21
N ARG A 4 -4.74 9.39 -6.26
CA ARG A 4 -4.74 10.82 -6.56
C ARG A 4 -3.39 11.38 -6.17
N ILE A 5 -2.66 11.87 -7.17
CA ILE A 5 -1.35 12.50 -7.06
C ILE A 5 -1.55 13.95 -7.52
N ASP A 6 -1.22 14.90 -6.67
CA ASP A 6 -1.16 16.32 -7.05
C ASP A 6 0.15 16.60 -7.81
N PRO A 7 0.10 16.99 -9.10
CA PRO A 7 1.30 17.26 -9.88
C PRO A 7 2.08 18.50 -9.42
N HIS A 8 1.50 19.36 -8.58
CA HIS A 8 2.18 20.54 -8.04
C HIS A 8 3.01 20.22 -6.79
N LEU A 9 2.86 19.02 -6.22
CA LEU A 9 3.61 18.57 -5.06
C LEU A 9 4.76 17.65 -5.47
N PRO A 10 5.84 17.56 -4.67
CA PRO A 10 6.91 16.60 -4.91
C PRO A 10 6.36 15.17 -4.94
N LEU A 11 6.65 14.43 -6.03
CA LEU A 11 6.16 13.07 -6.23
C LEU A 11 6.45 12.15 -5.05
N THR A 12 7.66 12.21 -4.48
CA THR A 12 8.04 11.41 -3.31
C THR A 12 7.15 11.68 -2.11
N GLY A 13 6.71 12.94 -1.91
CA GLY A 13 5.78 13.31 -0.84
C GLY A 13 4.39 12.71 -1.05
N GLU A 14 3.87 12.81 -2.28
CA GLU A 14 2.57 12.23 -2.63
C GLU A 14 2.55 10.71 -2.54
N VAL A 15 3.61 10.05 -3.01
CA VAL A 15 3.78 8.60 -2.93
C VAL A 15 3.84 8.14 -1.47
N ARG A 16 4.61 8.85 -0.63
CA ARG A 16 4.67 8.58 0.81
C ARG A 16 3.29 8.73 1.45
N ARG A 17 2.56 9.81 1.16
CA ARG A 17 1.20 10.05 1.67
C ARG A 17 0.26 8.88 1.32
N ILE A 18 0.21 8.50 0.05
CA ILE A 18 -0.66 7.41 -0.41
C ILE A 18 -0.27 6.07 0.23
N LEU A 19 1.04 5.80 0.34
CA LEU A 19 1.55 4.59 0.97
C LEU A 19 1.15 4.53 2.45
N THR A 20 1.36 5.62 3.19
CA THR A 20 0.94 5.74 4.60
C THR A 20 -0.57 5.55 4.76
N ASP A 21 -1.39 6.13 3.89
CA ASP A 21 -2.84 5.97 3.92
C ASP A 21 -3.28 4.52 3.71
N GLU A 22 -2.71 3.82 2.73
CA GLU A 22 -3.06 2.42 2.46
C GLU A 22 -2.57 1.48 3.55
N VAL A 23 -1.38 1.72 4.12
CA VAL A 23 -0.87 0.96 5.28
C VAL A 23 -1.75 1.20 6.52
N GLY A 24 -2.12 2.45 6.80
CA GLY A 24 -3.03 2.78 7.91
C GLY A 24 -4.38 2.07 7.78
N LYS A 25 -4.96 2.03 6.56
CA LYS A 25 -6.18 1.26 6.30
C LYS A 25 -5.99 -0.24 6.47
N ALA A 26 -4.83 -0.78 6.08
CA ALA A 26 -4.51 -2.20 6.27
C ALA A 26 -4.49 -2.57 7.76
N LEU A 27 -3.84 -1.74 8.59
CA LEU A 27 -3.82 -1.91 10.05
C LEU A 27 -5.22 -1.84 10.66
N ALA A 28 -6.05 -0.87 10.25
CA ALA A 28 -7.43 -0.79 10.71
C ALA A 28 -8.26 -2.05 10.34
N HIS A 29 -8.00 -2.64 9.17
CA HIS A 29 -8.65 -3.90 8.77
C HIS A 29 -8.13 -5.11 9.56
N LEU A 30 -6.88 -5.10 10.02
CA LEU A 30 -6.36 -6.12 10.93
C LEU A 30 -7.02 -6.05 12.30
N GLU A 31 -7.24 -4.85 12.85
CA GLU A 31 -8.00 -4.69 14.10
C GLU A 31 -9.43 -5.23 13.96
N MET A 32 -10.12 -4.90 12.85
CA MET A 32 -11.45 -5.46 12.56
C MET A 32 -11.44 -6.99 12.41
N ALA A 33 -10.32 -7.58 12.00
CA ALA A 33 -10.21 -9.04 11.83
C ALA A 33 -10.31 -9.79 13.16
N ARG A 34 -10.13 -9.13 14.31
CA ARG A 34 -10.34 -9.75 15.63
C ARG A 34 -11.78 -10.18 15.84
N GLU A 35 -12.73 -9.40 15.32
CA GLU A 35 -14.16 -9.70 15.41
C GLU A 35 -14.69 -10.40 14.16
N LYS A 36 -14.16 -10.01 12.98
CA LYS A 36 -14.63 -10.49 11.67
C LYS A 36 -13.44 -10.94 10.82
N PRO A 37 -12.84 -12.12 11.10
CA PRO A 37 -11.58 -12.54 10.50
C PRO A 37 -11.57 -12.52 8.97
N GLU A 38 -12.55 -13.18 8.33
CA GLU A 38 -12.57 -13.28 6.87
C GLU A 38 -12.66 -11.91 6.20
N GLN A 39 -13.55 -11.05 6.69
CA GLN A 39 -13.76 -9.72 6.11
C GLN A 39 -12.54 -8.81 6.37
N GLY A 40 -11.98 -8.85 7.58
CA GLY A 40 -10.80 -8.06 7.97
C GLY A 40 -9.57 -8.43 7.17
N LEU A 41 -9.25 -9.72 7.09
CA LEU A 41 -8.11 -10.22 6.33
C LEU A 41 -8.28 -9.96 4.83
N HIS A 42 -9.46 -10.17 4.26
CA HIS A 42 -9.72 -9.86 2.85
C HIS A 42 -9.48 -8.37 2.54
N LYS A 43 -10.04 -7.48 3.35
CA LYS A 43 -9.87 -6.04 3.16
C LYS A 43 -8.42 -5.60 3.38
N CYS A 44 -7.71 -6.15 4.38
CA CYS A 44 -6.30 -5.91 4.62
C CYS A 44 -5.45 -6.28 3.38
N ARG A 45 -5.57 -7.51 2.88
CA ARG A 45 -4.87 -7.96 1.66
C ARG A 45 -5.16 -7.06 0.46
N LYS A 46 -6.40 -6.56 0.34
CA LYS A 46 -6.79 -5.63 -0.73
C LYS A 46 -6.00 -4.30 -0.66
N ARG A 47 -5.70 -3.80 0.54
CA ARG A 47 -4.85 -2.61 0.74
C ARG A 47 -3.39 -2.88 0.39
N LEU A 48 -2.86 -4.02 0.79
CA LEU A 48 -1.48 -4.41 0.45
C LEU A 48 -1.30 -4.58 -1.07
N LYS A 49 -2.31 -5.11 -1.78
CA LYS A 49 -2.32 -5.14 -3.25
C LYS A 49 -2.26 -3.73 -3.86
N SER A 50 -2.88 -2.73 -3.24
CA SER A 50 -2.76 -1.33 -3.68
C SER A 50 -1.37 -0.76 -3.43
N VAL A 51 -0.77 -1.00 -2.26
CA VAL A 51 0.62 -0.59 -1.98
C VAL A 51 1.56 -1.14 -3.05
N ARG A 52 1.43 -2.43 -3.40
CA ARG A 52 2.22 -3.06 -4.45
C ARG A 52 1.99 -2.45 -5.84
N ALA A 53 0.76 -2.04 -6.14
CA ALA A 53 0.46 -1.32 -7.38
C ALA A 53 1.09 0.08 -7.42
N LEU A 54 1.12 0.78 -6.28
CA LEU A 54 1.80 2.08 -6.15
C LEU A 54 3.32 1.94 -6.32
N LEU A 55 3.95 0.97 -5.65
CA LEU A 55 5.39 0.71 -5.80
C LEU A 55 5.76 0.38 -7.25
N ARG A 56 4.90 -0.37 -7.95
CA ARG A 56 5.09 -0.66 -9.37
C ARG A 56 5.02 0.61 -10.24
N LEU A 57 4.13 1.54 -9.91
CA LEU A 57 3.98 2.80 -10.64
C LEU A 57 5.25 3.66 -10.57
N VAL A 58 5.94 3.65 -9.44
CA VAL A 58 7.11 4.51 -9.18
C VAL A 58 8.45 3.78 -9.32
N ARG A 59 8.44 2.53 -9.77
CA ARG A 59 9.61 1.64 -9.82
C ARG A 59 10.81 2.25 -10.55
N SER A 60 10.58 3.01 -11.62
CA SER A 60 11.65 3.64 -12.40
C SER A 60 12.40 4.74 -11.64
N GLY A 61 11.84 5.25 -10.54
CA GLY A 61 12.50 6.26 -9.70
C GLY A 61 13.51 5.68 -8.72
N ASP A 62 13.29 4.45 -8.24
CA ASP A 62 14.21 3.71 -7.35
C ASP A 62 13.83 2.21 -7.36
N GLU A 63 14.41 1.49 -8.32
CA GLU A 63 14.07 0.08 -8.54
C GLU A 63 14.49 -0.83 -7.37
N PRO A 64 15.71 -0.71 -6.79
CA PRO A 64 16.12 -1.50 -5.63
C PRO A 64 15.20 -1.30 -4.41
N PHE A 65 14.83 -0.05 -4.11
CA PHE A 65 13.89 0.25 -3.03
C PHE A 65 12.52 -0.38 -3.28
N CYS A 66 11.96 -0.16 -4.47
CA CYS A 66 10.62 -0.65 -4.81
C CYS A 66 10.54 -2.18 -4.80
N GLN A 67 11.61 -2.87 -5.23
CA GLN A 67 11.69 -4.32 -5.17
C GLN A 67 11.75 -4.83 -3.73
N THR A 68 12.63 -4.26 -2.91
CA THR A 68 12.78 -4.60 -1.48
C THR A 68 11.45 -4.46 -0.74
N GLU A 69 10.81 -3.29 -0.86
CA GLU A 69 9.51 -3.03 -0.23
C GLU A 69 8.41 -3.95 -0.75
N ASN A 70 8.33 -4.18 -2.07
CA ASN A 70 7.30 -5.06 -2.61
C ASN A 70 7.41 -6.51 -2.11
N GLU A 71 8.61 -7.03 -1.88
CA GLU A 71 8.78 -8.37 -1.32
C GLU A 71 8.26 -8.47 0.13
N CYS A 72 8.43 -7.42 0.96
CA CYS A 72 7.82 -7.36 2.29
C CYS A 72 6.29 -7.51 2.22
N TYR A 73 5.61 -6.75 1.36
CA TYR A 73 4.15 -6.81 1.24
C TYR A 73 3.64 -8.09 0.57
N LYS A 74 4.47 -8.76 -0.23
CA LYS A 74 4.12 -10.02 -0.92
C LYS A 74 4.02 -11.20 0.04
N GLN A 75 4.76 -11.18 1.15
CA GLN A 75 4.67 -12.22 2.18
C GLN A 75 3.29 -12.27 2.86
N VAL A 76 2.53 -11.18 2.80
CA VAL A 76 1.18 -11.08 3.33
C VAL A 76 0.16 -11.33 2.20
N SER A 77 0.03 -12.60 1.80
CA SER A 77 -0.89 -13.05 0.74
C SER A 77 -2.21 -13.61 1.26
#